data_AF-A0A6J7M2W0-F1
#
_entry.id   AF-A0A6J7M2W0-F1
#
_cell.length_a   1.000
_cell.length_b   1.000
_cell.length_c   1.000
_cell.angle_alpha   90.00
_cell.angle_beta   90.00
_cell.angle_gamma   90.00
#
_symmetry.space_group_name_H-M   'P 1'
#
loop_
_entity.id
_entity.type
_entity.pdbx_description
1 polymer ?
#
loop_
_entity_poly.entity_id
_entity_poly.type
_entity_poly.pdbx_seq_one_letter_code
_entity_poly.pdbx_strand_id
1 'polypeptide(L)'
;MRNHPACSVEDLVDAIRLARSILPADVHVQAPPNLVDDPGILLDAGIDDFGGISPVTADHVNPERPWPHIETLRAVVESRGRTLAPRLTVYPEFATKPRRWLDDNVRFAVLDRSDAEGMGRDDPGATFPERYEAAANVGTGAEVVQIGRRSTAWYSGADRHPPLLVPAEPHAVGAIAEVLEGVRQGQEPQQAEIVALFGARGAEVAAVAALADEMRMTANGDNVTFVRNRNINYTNVCTFKCSFCGFSKGPLSLNLRGKPYLLTNEQIADRVREAASLGATEVCLQGGIHPDFDGDYYLEVCRTVKAAVPEMHVHGFTALEVTEGARRLREPLPSYLARMRDAGLKSLPGTAAEILDDSIREVLCPDKITTSEWLDCHEMAHEAGLRSNVTIMFGSIEHPEHWARHMIRTRDLQKRTFGFTEFVPLPFVHMASPIYLKRRARRGPTWRETVLMHAVGRIAYRGWIDNVQASWVKLGVAGAQQLLQAGVNDLGGTLMDENISRAAGAAHGQGISPDDFRAVVEPIGRTLHERTTLYEPVTRLVSNEAAR
;
A
#
# COMPACT_ATOMS: atom_id res chain seq x y z
N MET A 1 37.81 36.59 17.62
CA MET A 1 36.58 35.91 18.10
C MET A 1 36.57 35.70 19.62
N ARG A 2 37.61 35.15 20.27
CA ARG A 2 37.60 34.87 21.73
C ARG A 2 37.18 36.03 22.65
N ASN A 3 37.55 37.27 22.31
CA ASN A 3 37.29 38.47 23.13
C ASN A 3 36.11 39.31 22.62
N HIS A 4 35.35 38.80 21.65
CA HIS A 4 34.16 39.48 21.15
C HIS A 4 32.94 38.91 21.88
N PRO A 5 31.94 39.73 22.25
CA PRO A 5 30.68 39.21 22.76
C PRO A 5 30.07 38.22 21.77
N ALA A 6 29.38 37.21 22.30
CA ALA A 6 28.57 36.31 21.50
C ALA A 6 27.49 37.10 20.74
N CYS A 7 27.08 36.58 19.59
CA CYS A 7 25.95 37.10 18.84
C CYS A 7 24.71 37.13 19.76
N SER A 8 23.97 38.24 19.78
CA SER A 8 22.74 38.32 20.55
C SER A 8 21.65 37.44 19.90
N VAL A 9 20.65 37.02 20.69
CA VAL A 9 19.49 36.28 20.14
C VAL A 9 18.71 37.14 19.14
N GLU A 10 18.64 38.45 19.39
CA GLU A 10 17.99 39.42 18.49
C GLU A 10 18.70 39.48 17.14
N ASP A 11 20.03 39.62 17.13
CA ASP A 11 20.83 39.62 15.89
C ASP A 11 20.69 38.30 15.12
N LEU A 12 20.64 37.16 15.81
CA LEU A 12 20.43 35.84 15.19
C LEU A 12 19.05 35.76 14.52
N VAL A 13 18.00 36.15 15.23
CA VAL A 13 16.62 36.13 14.73
C VAL A 13 16.46 37.07 13.53
N ASP A 14 17.04 38.28 13.60
CA ASP A 14 16.99 39.23 12.50
C ASP A 14 17.77 38.75 11.28
N ALA A 15 18.92 38.09 11.48
CA ALA A 15 19.64 37.44 10.40
C ALA A 15 18.80 36.35 9.70
N ILE A 16 18.07 35.53 10.46
CA ILE A 16 17.17 34.50 9.90
C ILE A 16 16.02 35.15 9.11
N ARG A 17 15.36 36.16 9.67
CA ARG A 17 14.27 36.89 9.00
C ARG A 17 14.73 37.57 7.71
N LEU A 18 15.91 38.19 7.75
CA LEU A 18 16.51 38.82 6.58
C LEU A 18 16.82 37.76 5.52
N ALA A 19 17.45 36.64 5.90
CA ALA A 19 17.70 35.52 5.00
C ALA A 19 16.41 35.04 4.34
N ARG A 20 15.32 34.91 5.11
CA ARG A 20 14.00 34.52 4.56
C ARG A 20 13.35 35.53 3.64
N SER A 21 13.66 36.80 3.81
CA SER A 21 13.12 37.86 2.97
C SER A 21 13.88 38.01 1.65
N ILE A 22 15.17 37.65 1.61
CA ILE A 22 16.04 37.86 0.44
C ILE A 22 16.34 36.58 -0.36
N LEU A 23 16.32 35.42 0.30
CA LEU A 23 16.61 34.15 -0.37
C LEU A 23 15.35 33.64 -1.09
N PRO A 24 15.51 32.95 -2.23
CA PRO A 24 14.42 32.22 -2.87
C PRO A 24 13.73 31.23 -1.91
N ALA A 25 12.42 31.01 -2.11
CA ALA A 25 11.62 30.15 -1.23
C ALA A 25 12.06 28.67 -1.24
N ASP A 26 12.77 28.23 -2.27
CA ASP A 26 13.37 26.90 -2.39
C ASP A 26 14.75 26.76 -1.72
N VAL A 27 15.27 27.84 -1.11
CA VAL A 27 16.47 27.78 -0.29
C VAL A 27 16.09 27.59 1.18
N HIS A 28 16.40 26.42 1.73
CA HIS A 28 16.21 26.13 3.15
C HIS A 28 17.20 26.92 4.03
N VAL A 29 16.69 27.56 5.09
CA VAL A 29 17.45 28.30 6.12
C VAL A 29 17.40 27.47 7.38
N GLN A 30 18.58 26.99 7.72
CA GLN A 30 18.81 26.08 8.81
C GLN A 30 19.35 26.82 10.04
N ALA A 31 18.82 26.53 11.24
CA ALA A 31 19.42 26.99 12.50
C ALA A 31 19.40 25.88 13.57
N PRO A 32 20.56 25.51 14.14
CA PRO A 32 20.62 24.53 15.22
C PRO A 32 19.79 24.94 16.45
N PRO A 33 18.98 24.03 17.02
CA PRO A 33 18.05 24.38 18.09
C PRO A 33 18.74 24.69 19.42
N ASN A 34 19.96 24.19 19.64
CA ASN A 34 20.74 24.42 20.84
C ASN A 34 21.42 25.81 20.87
N LEU A 35 21.22 26.66 19.87
CA LEU A 35 21.72 28.05 19.87
C LEU A 35 20.93 28.97 20.81
N VAL A 36 19.71 28.59 21.18
CA VAL A 36 18.78 29.40 21.97
C VAL A 36 18.11 28.52 23.03
N ASP A 37 17.50 29.14 24.04
CA ASP A 37 16.83 28.40 25.12
C ASP A 37 15.41 27.94 24.71
N ASP A 38 14.70 28.73 23.91
CA ASP A 38 13.44 28.35 23.24
C ASP A 38 13.67 28.22 21.73
N PRO A 39 13.85 27.00 21.19
CA PRO A 39 14.01 26.78 19.74
C PRO A 39 12.84 27.30 18.91
N GLY A 40 11.68 27.49 19.54
CA GLY A 40 10.48 27.96 18.89
C GLY A 40 10.63 29.37 18.29
N ILE A 41 11.44 30.24 18.88
CA ILE A 41 11.69 31.57 18.32
C ILE A 41 12.38 31.51 16.95
N LEU A 42 13.12 30.43 16.67
CA LEU A 42 13.76 30.22 15.37
C LEU A 42 12.71 29.86 14.30
N LEU A 43 11.70 29.06 14.67
CA LEU A 43 10.57 28.75 13.80
C LEU A 43 9.76 30.01 13.47
N ASP A 44 9.54 30.85 14.48
CA ASP A 44 8.85 32.14 14.36
C ASP A 44 9.66 33.13 13.50
N ALA A 45 10.99 33.03 13.53
CA ALA A 45 11.90 33.78 12.65
C ALA A 45 11.89 33.27 11.19
N GLY A 46 11.40 32.05 10.96
CA GLY A 46 11.17 31.49 9.64
C GLY A 46 12.10 30.36 9.23
N ILE A 47 12.84 29.71 10.14
CA ILE A 47 13.54 28.47 9.75
C ILE A 47 12.53 27.40 9.34
N ASP A 48 12.97 26.52 8.45
CA ASP A 48 12.26 25.28 8.07
C ASP A 48 13.09 24.04 8.39
N ASP A 49 14.29 24.22 8.95
CA ASP A 49 15.22 23.15 9.24
C ASP A 49 16.06 23.44 10.49
N PHE A 50 16.07 22.50 11.43
CA PHE A 50 16.91 22.55 12.62
C PHE A 50 18.33 22.04 12.37
N GLY A 51 18.59 21.41 11.23
CA GLY A 51 19.86 20.83 10.88
C GLY A 51 20.12 19.46 11.50
N GLY A 52 21.41 19.09 11.53
CA GLY A 52 21.84 17.80 12.05
C GLY A 52 21.75 17.75 13.58
N ILE A 53 20.71 17.10 14.11
CA ILE A 53 20.55 16.83 15.54
C ILE A 53 21.01 15.39 15.81
N SER A 54 21.98 15.21 16.71
CA SER A 54 22.45 13.88 17.11
C SER A 54 21.89 13.49 18.48
N PRO A 55 21.07 12.43 18.58
CA PRO A 55 20.62 11.91 19.88
C PRO A 55 21.67 11.03 20.58
N VAL A 56 22.80 10.73 19.92
CA VAL A 56 23.81 9.78 20.40
C VAL A 56 25.17 10.44 20.63
N THR A 57 25.49 11.49 19.87
CA THR A 57 26.78 12.19 19.93
C THR A 57 26.60 13.51 20.65
N ALA A 58 27.41 13.75 21.68
CA ALA A 58 27.50 15.06 22.30
C ALA A 58 27.95 16.12 21.28
N ASP A 59 27.45 17.35 21.43
CA ASP A 59 27.96 18.48 20.65
C ASP A 59 29.38 18.80 21.11
N HIS A 60 30.38 18.39 20.32
CA HIS A 60 31.79 18.68 20.61
C HIS A 60 32.17 20.13 20.25
N VAL A 61 31.34 20.85 19.48
CA VAL A 61 31.56 22.25 19.12
C VAL A 61 31.04 23.16 20.23
N ASN A 62 29.87 22.85 20.80
CA ASN A 62 29.28 23.59 21.92
C ASN A 62 28.85 22.66 23.07
N PRO A 63 29.81 22.09 23.84
CA PRO A 63 29.51 21.09 24.87
C PRO A 63 28.66 21.63 26.03
N GLU A 64 28.61 22.95 26.22
CA GLU A 64 27.79 23.60 27.25
C GLU A 64 26.31 23.72 26.85
N ARG A 65 25.98 23.55 25.56
CA ARG A 65 24.60 23.55 25.05
C ARG A 65 24.31 22.24 24.32
N PRO A 66 23.94 21.16 25.05
CA PRO A 66 23.67 19.87 24.43
C PRO A 66 22.47 19.93 23.48
N TRP A 67 22.41 18.98 22.55
CA TRP A 67 21.25 18.81 21.68
C TRP A 67 19.98 18.56 22.51
N PRO A 68 18.87 19.28 22.24
CA PRO A 68 17.60 18.96 22.87
C PRO A 68 17.11 17.59 22.42
N HIS A 69 16.36 16.93 23.29
CA HIS A 69 15.73 15.64 22.97
C HIS A 69 14.73 15.82 21.82
N ILE A 70 14.65 14.85 20.91
CA ILE A 70 13.76 14.91 19.74
C ILE A 70 12.30 15.12 20.15
N GLU A 71 11.85 14.49 21.24
CA GLU A 71 10.48 14.66 21.74
C GLU A 71 10.22 16.09 22.26
N THR A 72 11.22 16.74 22.86
CA THR A 72 11.10 18.15 23.27
C THR A 72 10.98 19.05 22.06
N LEU A 73 11.79 18.82 21.02
CA LEU A 73 11.69 19.56 19.76
C LEU A 73 10.35 19.34 19.08
N ARG A 74 9.86 18.10 19.06
CA ARG A 74 8.54 17.75 18.52
C ARG A 74 7.46 18.57 19.19
N ALA A 75 7.41 18.60 20.52
CA ALA A 75 6.44 19.38 21.28
C ALA A 75 6.51 20.89 20.96
N VAL A 76 7.72 21.45 20.83
CA VAL A 76 7.92 22.86 20.46
C VAL A 76 7.39 23.15 19.05
N VAL A 77 7.68 22.27 18.09
CA VAL A 77 7.23 22.40 16.70
C VAL A 77 5.70 22.27 16.59
N GLU A 78 5.12 21.29 17.28
CA GLU A 78 3.68 21.03 17.30
C GLU A 78 2.90 22.14 18.01
N SER A 79 3.47 22.77 19.05
CA SER A 79 2.86 23.95 19.70
C SER A 79 2.66 25.15 18.77
N ARG A 80 3.33 25.16 17.60
CA ARG A 80 3.25 26.19 16.56
C ARG A 80 2.47 25.71 15.33
N GLY A 81 1.72 24.61 15.45
CA GLY A 81 0.93 24.05 14.36
C GLY A 81 1.78 23.53 13.20
N ARG A 82 3.02 23.11 13.46
CA ARG A 82 3.91 22.51 12.47
C ARG A 82 4.23 21.07 12.86
N THR A 83 4.77 20.29 11.93
CA THR A 83 5.20 18.91 12.19
C THR A 83 6.70 18.75 12.04
N LEU A 84 7.34 18.11 13.02
CA LEU A 84 8.74 17.74 12.94
C LEU A 84 8.88 16.45 12.09
N ALA A 85 9.56 16.56 10.96
CA ALA A 85 9.81 15.47 10.04
C ALA A 85 11.32 15.24 9.85
N PRO A 86 11.81 13.99 9.89
CA PRO A 86 13.20 13.71 9.60
C PRO A 86 13.46 13.88 8.10
N ARG A 87 14.55 14.56 7.75
CA ARG A 87 15.07 14.60 6.37
C ARG A 87 16.38 13.83 6.26
N LEU A 88 16.75 13.49 5.03
CA LEU A 88 18.11 13.04 4.74
C LEU A 88 19.06 14.24 4.67
N THR A 89 20.38 13.98 4.58
CA THR A 89 21.37 15.02 4.33
C THR A 89 21.07 15.79 3.05
N VAL A 90 20.49 15.12 2.05
CA VAL A 90 19.97 15.72 0.84
C VAL A 90 18.49 16.08 1.03
N TYR A 91 18.08 17.26 0.55
CA TYR A 91 16.70 17.71 0.63
C TYR A 91 15.78 16.98 -0.39
N PRO A 92 14.47 16.89 -0.10
CA PRO A 92 13.48 16.18 -0.92
C PRO A 92 13.49 16.52 -2.42
N GLU A 93 13.60 17.80 -2.77
CA GLU A 93 13.57 18.32 -4.14
C GLU A 93 14.77 17.85 -5.00
N PHE A 94 15.86 17.44 -4.34
CA PHE A 94 17.01 16.80 -4.98
C PHE A 94 16.94 15.28 -4.90
N ALA A 95 16.48 14.74 -3.77
CA ALA A 95 16.33 13.29 -3.54
C ALA A 95 15.38 12.63 -4.55
N THR A 96 14.29 13.33 -4.89
CA THR A 96 13.29 12.92 -5.89
C THR A 96 13.76 13.05 -7.34
N LYS A 97 14.92 13.69 -7.58
CA LYS A 97 15.54 13.85 -8.91
C LYS A 97 16.94 13.22 -8.94
N PRO A 98 17.07 11.91 -8.62
CA PRO A 98 18.35 11.28 -8.33
C PRO A 98 19.30 11.24 -9.53
N ARG A 99 18.79 11.15 -10.76
CA ARG A 99 19.62 11.13 -11.97
C ARG A 99 20.29 12.49 -12.27
N ARG A 100 19.72 13.58 -11.74
CA ARG A 100 20.24 14.93 -11.95
C ARG A 100 21.24 15.33 -10.88
N TRP A 101 20.97 14.98 -9.62
CA TRP A 101 21.69 15.55 -8.46
C TRP A 101 22.55 14.55 -7.70
N LEU A 102 22.31 13.25 -7.86
CA LEU A 102 22.98 12.23 -7.05
C LEU A 102 23.94 11.39 -7.90
N ASP A 103 25.13 11.18 -7.33
CA ASP A 103 26.08 10.17 -7.81
C ASP A 103 25.44 8.78 -7.77
N ASP A 104 25.72 7.96 -8.78
CA ASP A 104 25.18 6.60 -8.92
C ASP A 104 25.37 5.74 -7.66
N ASN A 105 26.47 5.93 -6.92
CA ASN A 105 26.80 5.14 -5.73
C ASN A 105 25.92 5.46 -4.51
N VAL A 106 25.33 6.66 -4.44
CA VAL A 106 24.50 7.08 -3.29
C VAL A 106 23.00 7.00 -3.56
N ARG A 107 22.58 6.89 -4.83
CA ARG A 107 21.16 6.86 -5.23
C ARG A 107 20.34 5.85 -4.45
N PHE A 108 20.82 4.61 -4.35
CA PHE A 108 20.09 3.58 -3.62
C PHE A 108 19.99 3.90 -2.13
N ALA A 109 21.07 4.36 -1.50
CA ALA A 109 21.07 4.66 -0.06
C ALA A 109 20.07 5.77 0.30
N VAL A 110 19.94 6.77 -0.59
CA VAL A 110 18.94 7.83 -0.49
C VAL A 110 17.53 7.27 -0.70
N LEU A 111 17.29 6.57 -1.81
CA LEU A 111 15.99 5.97 -2.12
C LEU A 111 15.49 5.04 -1.00
N ASP A 112 16.36 4.15 -0.54
CA ASP A 112 16.12 3.17 0.52
C ASP A 112 15.73 3.79 1.87
N ARG A 113 16.24 4.99 2.17
CA ARG A 113 16.00 5.72 3.43
C ARG A 113 14.99 6.86 3.29
N SER A 114 14.37 6.99 2.11
CA SER A 114 13.35 7.99 1.87
C SER A 114 11.95 7.40 1.94
N ASP A 115 10.97 8.22 2.32
CA ASP A 115 9.58 8.03 1.95
C ASP A 115 9.31 8.48 0.49
N ALA A 116 8.05 8.48 0.06
CA ALA A 116 7.67 8.79 -1.32
C ALA A 116 7.85 10.27 -1.64
N GLU A 117 8.03 11.14 -0.66
CA GLU A 117 8.24 12.57 -0.89
C GLU A 117 9.74 12.91 -0.93
N GLY A 118 10.61 11.95 -0.62
CA GLY A 118 12.06 12.19 -0.52
C GLY A 118 12.51 12.64 0.87
N MET A 119 11.60 12.65 1.85
CA MET A 119 11.94 12.88 3.26
C MET A 119 12.51 11.61 3.88
N GLY A 120 13.24 11.76 4.98
CA GLY A 120 13.73 10.60 5.72
C GLY A 120 12.56 9.78 6.26
N ARG A 121 12.73 8.45 6.29
CA ARG A 121 11.72 7.58 6.90
C ARG A 121 11.56 7.89 8.39
N ASP A 122 10.31 7.97 8.83
CA ASP A 122 9.89 8.27 10.20
C ASP A 122 9.57 7.01 11.02
N ASP A 123 9.67 5.81 10.43
CA ASP A 123 9.47 4.55 11.13
C ASP A 123 10.58 4.30 12.20
N PRO A 124 10.25 3.93 13.44
CA PRO A 124 11.24 3.64 14.49
C PRO A 124 12.23 2.54 14.07
N GLY A 125 13.53 2.86 14.06
CA GLY A 125 14.60 1.92 13.69
C GLY A 125 14.90 1.85 12.19
N ALA A 126 14.30 2.73 11.37
CA ALA A 126 14.58 2.83 9.92
C ALA A 126 16.03 3.27 9.61
N THR A 127 16.75 3.81 10.60
CA THR A 127 18.15 4.26 10.46
C THR A 127 19.15 3.11 10.37
N PHE A 128 18.83 1.94 10.92
CA PHE A 128 19.74 0.79 10.92
C PHE A 128 19.59 -0.05 9.65
N PRO A 129 20.69 -0.40 8.98
CA PRO A 129 20.63 -1.26 7.80
C PRO A 129 20.16 -2.67 8.19
N GLU A 130 19.27 -3.22 7.38
CA GLU A 130 18.88 -4.62 7.49
C GLU A 130 19.87 -5.50 6.72
N ARG A 131 20.03 -6.73 7.20
CA ARG A 131 20.78 -7.77 6.49
C ARG A 131 19.88 -8.97 6.31
N TYR A 132 19.72 -9.37 5.06
CA TYR A 132 18.96 -10.52 4.62
C TYR A 132 19.92 -11.48 3.91
N GLU A 133 19.78 -12.78 4.16
CA GLU A 133 20.40 -13.82 3.33
C GLU A 133 19.33 -14.77 2.80
N ALA A 134 19.65 -15.47 1.71
CA ALA A 134 18.80 -16.53 1.20
C ALA A 134 18.75 -17.68 2.21
N ALA A 135 17.55 -18.12 2.59
CA ALA A 135 17.36 -19.35 3.33
C ALA A 135 17.64 -20.56 2.44
N ALA A 136 18.20 -21.62 3.02
CA ALA A 136 18.28 -22.91 2.35
C ALA A 136 16.86 -23.44 2.10
N ASN A 137 16.55 -23.67 0.83
CA ASN A 137 15.30 -24.16 0.23
C ASN A 137 14.48 -25.15 1.12
N VAL A 138 13.53 -24.68 1.92
CA VAL A 138 12.64 -25.50 2.76
C VAL A 138 11.37 -25.95 2.01
N GLY A 139 11.58 -26.54 0.82
CA GLY A 139 10.53 -27.27 0.10
C GLY A 139 9.38 -26.46 -0.50
N THR A 140 9.36 -25.13 -0.35
CA THR A 140 8.23 -24.29 -0.76
C THR A 140 8.58 -23.03 -1.57
N GLY A 141 9.87 -22.81 -1.87
CA GLY A 141 10.39 -21.63 -2.58
C GLY A 141 11.68 -21.12 -1.92
N ALA A 142 12.32 -20.10 -2.50
CA ALA A 142 13.38 -19.40 -1.76
C ALA A 142 12.76 -18.51 -0.70
N GLU A 143 12.97 -18.90 0.55
CA GLU A 143 12.74 -18.03 1.68
C GLU A 143 13.96 -17.12 1.86
N VAL A 144 13.76 -15.89 2.34
CA VAL A 144 14.83 -14.98 2.71
C VAL A 144 14.76 -14.83 4.23
N VAL A 145 15.87 -15.08 4.93
CA VAL A 145 15.94 -14.92 6.39
C VAL A 145 16.62 -13.60 6.70
N GLN A 146 15.99 -12.80 7.55
CA GLN A 146 16.62 -11.62 8.14
C GLN A 146 17.64 -12.07 9.19
N ILE A 147 18.93 -11.85 8.93
CA ILE A 147 20.03 -12.33 9.78
C ILE A 147 20.57 -11.23 10.70
N GLY A 148 20.26 -9.96 10.42
CA GLY A 148 20.57 -8.83 11.30
C GLY A 148 19.32 -8.23 11.92
N ARG A 149 19.01 -8.55 13.19
CA ARG A 149 17.93 -7.91 13.97
C ARG A 149 18.30 -6.54 14.53
N ARG A 150 19.01 -5.69 13.77
CA ARG A 150 19.37 -4.34 14.22
C ARG A 150 18.27 -3.30 13.97
N SER A 151 17.49 -3.47 12.90
CA SER A 151 16.35 -2.59 12.63
C SER A 151 15.11 -3.10 13.35
N THR A 152 14.42 -2.21 14.07
CA THR A 152 13.11 -2.43 14.69
C THR A 152 11.95 -1.94 13.82
N ALA A 153 12.23 -1.46 12.61
CA ALA A 153 11.23 -0.82 11.77
C ALA A 153 10.23 -1.84 11.22
N TRP A 154 8.98 -1.40 11.15
CA TRP A 154 7.94 -2.12 10.45
C TRP A 154 8.17 -2.05 8.93
N TYR A 155 7.90 -3.16 8.24
CA TYR A 155 7.81 -3.22 6.80
C TYR A 155 6.65 -4.13 6.41
N SER A 156 6.07 -3.89 5.24
CA SER A 156 5.06 -4.78 4.68
C SER A 156 5.57 -6.22 4.63
N GLY A 157 4.86 -7.13 5.28
CA GLY A 157 5.20 -8.55 5.37
C GLY A 157 6.22 -8.93 6.45
N ALA A 158 6.76 -7.97 7.22
CA ALA A 158 7.67 -8.28 8.32
C ALA A 158 6.91 -8.66 9.60
N ASP A 159 7.50 -9.54 10.42
CA ASP A 159 6.97 -9.92 11.74
C ASP A 159 7.29 -8.86 12.81
N ARG A 160 6.84 -7.63 12.57
CA ARG A 160 6.92 -6.53 13.53
C ARG A 160 5.59 -5.79 13.57
N HIS A 161 5.22 -5.26 14.72
CA HIS A 161 4.05 -4.40 14.82
C HIS A 161 4.34 -3.02 14.21
N PRO A 162 3.37 -2.43 13.49
CA PRO A 162 3.51 -1.05 13.03
C PRO A 162 3.50 -0.06 14.21
N PRO A 163 4.11 1.12 14.06
CA PRO A 163 3.99 2.19 15.06
C PRO A 163 2.53 2.63 15.21
N LEU A 164 2.14 3.01 16.43
CA LEU A 164 0.78 3.46 16.70
C LEU A 164 0.61 4.92 16.22
N LEU A 165 -0.11 5.12 15.10
CA LEU A 165 -0.47 6.45 14.59
C LEU A 165 -1.97 6.79 14.73
N VAL A 166 -2.83 5.75 14.83
CA VAL A 166 -4.29 5.88 14.97
C VAL A 166 -4.80 4.85 16.00
N PRO A 167 -5.68 5.19 16.95
CA PRO A 167 -6.23 6.52 17.18
C PRO A 167 -5.19 7.49 17.77
N ALA A 168 -5.34 8.76 17.44
CA ALA A 168 -4.59 9.89 17.98
C ALA A 168 -5.46 11.15 17.89
N GLU A 169 -5.10 12.23 18.60
CA GLU A 169 -5.85 13.48 18.55
C GLU A 169 -5.73 14.13 17.15
N PRO A 170 -6.85 14.32 16.43
CA PRO A 170 -6.81 14.85 15.07
C PRO A 170 -6.59 16.37 15.09
N HIS A 171 -5.54 16.82 14.41
CA HIS A 171 -5.30 18.25 14.21
C HIS A 171 -4.68 18.49 12.83
N ALA A 172 -5.20 19.47 12.10
CA ALA A 172 -4.64 19.89 10.82
C ALA A 172 -4.70 21.41 10.67
N VAL A 173 -3.75 21.97 9.92
CA VAL A 173 -3.70 23.38 9.55
C VAL A 173 -3.40 23.54 8.07
N GLY A 174 -3.44 24.78 7.57
CA GLY A 174 -3.02 25.10 6.20
C GLY A 174 -3.77 24.32 5.12
N ALA A 175 -3.03 23.88 4.09
CA ALA A 175 -3.61 23.23 2.91
C ALA A 175 -4.36 21.94 3.24
N ILE A 176 -3.88 21.13 4.20
CA ILE A 176 -4.55 19.88 4.57
C ILE A 176 -5.89 20.20 5.26
N ALA A 177 -5.93 21.16 6.19
CA ALA A 177 -7.18 21.57 6.82
C ALA A 177 -8.20 22.10 5.80
N GLU A 178 -7.75 22.90 4.83
CA GLU A 178 -8.61 23.41 3.75
C GLU A 178 -9.20 22.28 2.91
N VAL A 179 -8.37 21.29 2.53
CA VAL A 179 -8.85 20.12 1.78
C VAL A 179 -9.86 19.32 2.61
N LEU A 180 -9.56 19.04 3.88
CA LEU A 180 -10.44 18.27 4.75
C LEU A 180 -11.81 18.97 4.92
N GLU A 181 -11.81 20.29 5.08
CA GLU A 181 -13.05 21.07 5.21
C GLU A 181 -13.84 21.10 3.89
N GLY A 182 -13.18 21.34 2.76
CA GLY A 182 -13.83 21.28 1.45
C GLY A 182 -14.49 19.92 1.22
N VAL A 183 -13.79 18.83 1.58
CA VAL A 183 -14.32 17.48 1.50
C VAL A 183 -15.52 17.28 2.44
N ARG A 184 -15.49 17.79 3.68
CA ARG A 184 -16.67 17.76 4.59
C ARG A 184 -17.87 18.46 3.97
N GLN A 185 -17.64 19.58 3.27
CA GLN A 185 -18.66 20.34 2.54
C GLN A 185 -19.13 19.68 1.24
N GLY A 186 -18.58 18.52 0.87
CA GLY A 186 -18.98 17.75 -0.31
C GLY A 186 -18.13 17.97 -1.55
N GLN A 187 -17.03 18.72 -1.45
CA GLN A 187 -16.07 18.83 -2.54
C GLN A 187 -15.45 17.46 -2.86
N GLU A 188 -15.42 17.11 -4.14
CA GLU A 188 -14.70 15.94 -4.60
C GLU A 188 -13.22 16.31 -4.82
N PRO A 189 -12.27 15.72 -4.07
CA PRO A 189 -10.87 16.12 -4.14
C PRO A 189 -10.28 15.76 -5.51
N GLN A 190 -9.53 16.68 -6.09
CA GLN A 190 -8.83 16.50 -7.36
C GLN A 190 -7.35 16.17 -7.08
N GLN A 191 -6.52 16.16 -8.13
CA GLN A 191 -5.16 15.62 -8.03
C GLN A 191 -4.32 16.38 -7.00
N ALA A 192 -4.42 17.71 -6.96
CA ALA A 192 -3.65 18.54 -6.04
C ALA A 192 -4.06 18.29 -4.57
N GLU A 193 -5.36 18.18 -4.31
CA GLU A 193 -5.89 17.92 -2.97
C GLU A 193 -5.51 16.50 -2.49
N ILE A 194 -5.61 15.50 -3.37
CA ILE A 194 -5.19 14.13 -3.04
C ILE A 194 -3.69 14.08 -2.72
N VAL A 195 -2.85 14.77 -3.51
CA VAL A 195 -1.41 14.88 -3.25
C VAL A 195 -1.13 15.57 -1.91
N ALA A 196 -1.85 16.66 -1.60
CA ALA A 196 -1.72 17.36 -0.33
C ALA A 196 -2.03 16.45 0.87
N LEU A 197 -3.08 15.62 0.79
CA LEU A 197 -3.43 14.68 1.85
C LEU A 197 -2.34 13.61 2.08
N PHE A 198 -1.65 13.17 1.03
CA PHE A 198 -0.50 12.26 1.16
C PHE A 198 0.73 12.89 1.84
N GLY A 199 0.82 14.22 1.82
CA GLY A 199 1.85 14.99 2.51
C GLY A 199 1.61 15.15 4.01
N ALA A 200 0.47 14.68 4.54
CA ALA A 200 0.13 14.79 5.95
C ALA A 200 1.16 14.10 6.86
N ARG A 201 1.54 14.77 7.95
CA ARG A 201 2.49 14.27 8.96
C ARG A 201 2.02 14.61 10.37
N GLY A 202 2.48 13.83 11.35
CA GLY A 202 2.13 14.08 12.76
C GLY A 202 0.62 14.00 12.97
N ALA A 203 0.05 14.98 13.68
CA ALA A 203 -1.39 15.03 13.99
C ALA A 203 -2.28 15.14 12.74
N GLU A 204 -1.74 15.60 11.61
CA GLU A 204 -2.50 15.68 10.35
C GLU A 204 -2.86 14.29 9.83
N VAL A 205 -2.02 13.28 10.08
CA VAL A 205 -2.33 11.89 9.72
C VAL A 205 -3.58 11.42 10.45
N ALA A 206 -3.71 11.76 11.73
CA ALA A 206 -4.89 11.48 12.53
C ALA A 206 -6.11 12.26 12.04
N ALA A 207 -5.95 13.51 11.59
CA ALA A 207 -7.03 14.30 11.00
C ALA A 207 -7.56 13.71 9.69
N VAL A 208 -6.68 13.27 8.79
CA VAL A 208 -7.05 12.58 7.55
C VAL A 208 -7.75 11.25 7.86
N ALA A 209 -7.19 10.46 8.79
CA ALA A 209 -7.78 9.18 9.23
C ALA A 209 -9.16 9.37 9.87
N ALA A 210 -9.34 10.40 10.71
CA ALA A 210 -10.61 10.69 11.35
C ALA A 210 -11.71 11.02 10.32
N LEU A 211 -11.43 11.89 9.34
CA LEU A 211 -12.38 12.18 8.28
C LEU A 211 -12.72 10.92 7.46
N ALA A 212 -11.71 10.09 7.16
CA ALA A 212 -11.94 8.82 6.48
C ALA A 212 -12.83 7.87 7.32
N ASP A 213 -12.64 7.81 8.63
CA ASP A 213 -13.47 6.99 9.52
C ASP A 213 -14.91 7.49 9.61
N GLU A 214 -15.13 8.81 9.66
CA GLU A 214 -16.46 9.42 9.58
C GLU A 214 -17.18 9.04 8.28
N MET A 215 -16.48 9.06 7.15
CA MET A 215 -17.02 8.62 5.86
C MET A 215 -17.31 7.12 5.82
N ARG A 216 -16.42 6.30 6.39
CA ARG A 216 -16.64 4.85 6.54
C ARG A 216 -17.89 4.59 7.37
N MET A 217 -18.08 5.33 8.46
CA MET A 217 -19.28 5.24 9.32
C MET A 217 -20.54 5.60 8.54
N THR A 218 -20.48 6.66 7.72
CA THR A 218 -21.62 7.09 6.89
C THR A 218 -22.00 6.02 5.86
N ALA A 219 -21.02 5.40 5.21
CA ALA A 219 -21.24 4.41 4.15
C ALA A 219 -21.60 3.01 4.67
N ASN A 220 -20.99 2.56 5.78
CA ASN A 220 -21.04 1.16 6.21
C ASN A 220 -21.51 0.96 7.66
N GLY A 221 -21.73 2.03 8.42
CA GLY A 221 -22.00 1.96 9.85
C GLY A 221 -20.86 1.29 10.64
N ASP A 222 -21.23 0.42 11.58
CA ASP A 222 -20.29 -0.33 12.44
C ASP A 222 -19.81 -1.65 11.83
N ASN A 223 -20.26 -1.97 10.62
CA ASN A 223 -19.97 -3.23 9.99
C ASN A 223 -18.52 -3.28 9.50
N VAL A 224 -17.84 -4.37 9.83
CA VAL A 224 -16.58 -4.79 9.23
C VAL A 224 -16.83 -6.12 8.53
N THR A 225 -16.51 -6.19 7.23
CA THR A 225 -16.81 -7.37 6.42
C THR A 225 -15.58 -8.23 6.16
N PHE A 226 -15.82 -9.50 5.88
CA PHE A 226 -14.82 -10.44 5.37
C PHE A 226 -15.49 -11.47 4.45
N VAL A 227 -14.71 -12.10 3.58
CA VAL A 227 -15.16 -13.21 2.73
C VAL A 227 -14.39 -14.49 3.06
N ARG A 228 -15.07 -15.63 3.03
CA ARG A 228 -14.38 -16.93 3.07
C ARG A 228 -13.97 -17.32 1.67
N ASN A 229 -12.67 -17.31 1.42
CA ASN A 229 -12.14 -17.58 0.10
C ASN A 229 -10.90 -18.46 0.13
N ARG A 230 -10.55 -18.96 -1.07
CA ARG A 230 -9.27 -19.61 -1.33
C ARG A 230 -8.63 -19.06 -2.58
N ASN A 231 -7.35 -18.70 -2.48
CA ASN A 231 -6.53 -18.37 -3.62
C ASN A 231 -6.01 -19.65 -4.28
N ILE A 232 -6.22 -19.80 -5.59
CA ILE A 232 -5.73 -20.92 -6.38
C ILE A 232 -4.78 -20.38 -7.44
N ASN A 233 -3.49 -20.52 -7.16
CA ASN A 233 -2.45 -20.27 -8.15
C ASN A 233 -2.29 -21.50 -9.04
N TYR A 234 -2.87 -21.48 -10.24
CA TYR A 234 -2.87 -22.65 -11.12
C TYR A 234 -1.52 -22.87 -11.82
N THR A 235 -0.69 -21.83 -11.93
CA THR A 235 0.72 -21.94 -12.34
C THR A 235 1.56 -20.78 -11.83
N ASN A 236 2.84 -21.03 -11.58
CA ASN A 236 3.83 -19.95 -11.40
C ASN A 236 4.55 -19.58 -12.71
N VAL A 237 4.21 -20.19 -13.86
CA VAL A 237 4.87 -19.97 -15.16
C VAL A 237 4.37 -18.74 -15.87
N CYS A 238 5.28 -17.77 -16.09
CA CYS A 238 4.97 -16.52 -16.76
C CYS A 238 5.98 -16.19 -17.86
N THR A 239 5.48 -15.74 -19.02
CA THR A 239 6.28 -15.21 -20.13
C THR A 239 6.67 -13.74 -19.97
N PHE A 240 5.97 -12.99 -19.10
CA PHE A 240 6.16 -11.54 -18.90
C PHE A 240 7.30 -11.24 -17.92
N LYS A 241 7.91 -10.06 -18.08
CA LYS A 241 8.95 -9.57 -17.18
C LYS A 241 8.43 -8.42 -16.31
N CYS A 242 8.13 -8.74 -15.07
CA CYS A 242 7.87 -7.75 -14.03
C CYS A 242 9.11 -7.63 -13.15
N SER A 243 9.55 -6.41 -12.86
CA SER A 243 10.76 -6.20 -12.05
C SER A 243 10.53 -6.46 -10.56
N PHE A 244 9.28 -6.51 -10.10
CA PHE A 244 8.92 -6.73 -8.71
C PHE A 244 8.42 -8.15 -8.39
N CYS A 245 8.00 -8.92 -9.39
CA CYS A 245 7.28 -10.19 -9.17
C CYS A 245 8.24 -11.39 -9.07
N GLY A 246 8.03 -12.26 -8.07
CA GLY A 246 8.76 -13.52 -7.93
C GLY A 246 8.53 -14.52 -9.07
N PHE A 247 7.38 -14.47 -9.77
CA PHE A 247 7.05 -15.36 -10.89
C PHE A 247 7.62 -14.89 -12.25
N SER A 248 8.25 -13.72 -12.29
CA SER A 248 8.78 -13.08 -13.49
C SER A 248 9.78 -13.97 -14.26
N LYS A 249 9.97 -13.73 -15.56
CA LYS A 249 10.96 -14.42 -16.39
C LYS A 249 12.37 -13.84 -16.20
N GLY A 250 13.32 -14.59 -15.65
CA GLY A 250 14.74 -14.18 -15.59
C GLY A 250 15.62 -15.00 -14.63
N PRO A 251 16.97 -14.90 -14.73
CA PRO A 251 17.90 -15.71 -13.93
C PRO A 251 17.74 -15.51 -12.41
N LEU A 252 17.46 -14.27 -11.98
CA LEU A 252 17.27 -13.92 -10.57
C LEU A 252 15.90 -14.35 -10.03
N SER A 253 14.86 -14.42 -10.87
CA SER A 253 13.54 -14.90 -10.45
C SER A 253 13.47 -16.42 -10.41
N LEU A 254 14.33 -17.15 -11.14
CA LEU A 254 14.42 -18.61 -11.02
C LEU A 254 14.74 -19.08 -9.60
N ASN A 255 15.54 -18.31 -8.86
CA ASN A 255 15.85 -18.62 -7.47
C ASN A 255 14.64 -18.37 -6.56
N LEU A 256 13.82 -17.37 -6.85
CA LEU A 256 12.70 -16.90 -6.01
C LEU A 256 11.39 -17.65 -6.24
N ARG A 257 11.15 -18.06 -7.49
CA ARG A 257 9.89 -18.62 -7.96
C ARG A 257 9.56 -20.02 -7.45
N GLY A 258 10.54 -20.73 -6.90
CA GLY A 258 10.45 -22.16 -6.62
C GLY A 258 10.39 -23.01 -7.90
N LYS A 259 10.08 -24.31 -7.75
CA LYS A 259 9.98 -25.22 -8.91
C LYS A 259 8.80 -24.80 -9.81
N PRO A 260 8.98 -24.75 -11.14
CA PRO A 260 7.86 -24.57 -12.07
C PRO A 260 6.78 -25.62 -11.84
N TYR A 261 5.52 -25.19 -11.81
CA TYR A 261 4.38 -26.10 -11.70
C TYR A 261 3.19 -25.63 -12.53
N LEU A 262 2.31 -26.58 -12.87
CA LEU A 262 1.02 -26.37 -13.48
C LEU A 262 0.05 -27.35 -12.83
N LEU A 263 -1.01 -26.84 -12.22
CA LEU A 263 -2.07 -27.66 -11.66
C LEU A 263 -2.93 -28.25 -12.78
N THR A 264 -3.34 -29.52 -12.62
CA THR A 264 -4.34 -30.15 -13.49
C THR A 264 -5.75 -29.65 -13.15
N ASN A 265 -6.71 -29.82 -14.07
CA ASN A 265 -8.12 -29.47 -13.80
C ASN A 265 -8.67 -30.24 -12.58
N GLU A 266 -8.33 -31.53 -12.41
CA GLU A 266 -8.75 -32.28 -11.22
C GLU A 266 -8.15 -31.68 -9.94
N GLN A 267 -6.87 -31.30 -9.97
CA GLN A 267 -6.24 -30.63 -8.84
C GLN A 267 -6.86 -29.27 -8.50
N ILE A 268 -7.38 -28.55 -9.49
CA ILE A 268 -8.15 -27.32 -9.29
C ILE A 268 -9.52 -27.67 -8.68
N ALA A 269 -10.23 -28.64 -9.25
CA ALA A 269 -11.53 -29.11 -8.75
C ALA A 269 -11.47 -29.59 -7.30
N ASP A 270 -10.45 -30.36 -6.93
CA ASP A 270 -10.24 -30.83 -5.56
C ASP A 270 -10.07 -29.67 -4.58
N ARG A 271 -9.28 -28.67 -4.93
CA ARG A 271 -9.09 -27.46 -4.10
C ARG A 271 -10.38 -26.65 -3.95
N VAL A 272 -11.21 -26.61 -4.99
CA VAL A 272 -12.54 -25.96 -4.97
C VAL A 272 -13.49 -26.72 -4.04
N ARG A 273 -13.56 -28.06 -4.15
CA ARG A 273 -14.38 -28.91 -3.28
C ARG A 273 -13.95 -28.79 -1.81
N GLU A 274 -12.64 -28.82 -1.57
CA GLU A 274 -12.07 -28.61 -0.24
C GLU A 274 -12.47 -27.23 0.31
N ALA A 275 -12.29 -26.15 -0.46
CA ALA A 275 -12.67 -24.81 -0.04
C ALA A 275 -14.18 -24.71 0.29
N ALA A 276 -15.04 -25.29 -0.55
CA ALA A 276 -16.47 -25.32 -0.31
C ALA A 276 -16.83 -26.11 0.96
N SER A 277 -16.16 -27.23 1.22
CA SER A 277 -16.35 -28.02 2.46
C SER A 277 -15.98 -27.24 3.73
N LEU A 278 -15.07 -26.27 3.60
CA LEU A 278 -14.68 -25.32 4.66
C LEU A 278 -15.53 -24.04 4.68
N GLY A 279 -16.60 -24.00 3.86
CA GLY A 279 -17.55 -22.90 3.80
C GLY A 279 -17.12 -21.71 2.98
N ALA A 280 -16.11 -21.85 2.10
CA ALA A 280 -15.74 -20.80 1.15
C ALA A 280 -16.87 -20.53 0.14
N THR A 281 -17.11 -19.26 -0.14
CA THR A 281 -18.05 -18.81 -1.17
C THR A 281 -17.34 -18.30 -2.42
N GLU A 282 -16.02 -18.15 -2.36
CA GLU A 282 -15.18 -17.61 -3.43
C GLU A 282 -13.91 -18.45 -3.62
N VAL A 283 -13.54 -18.66 -4.88
CA VAL A 283 -12.15 -18.95 -5.24
C VAL A 283 -11.57 -17.81 -6.08
N CYS A 284 -10.36 -17.38 -5.73
CA CYS A 284 -9.60 -16.39 -6.49
C CYS A 284 -8.56 -17.10 -7.36
N LEU A 285 -8.74 -17.06 -8.68
CA LEU A 285 -7.88 -17.72 -9.66
C LEU A 285 -6.90 -16.72 -10.26
N GLN A 286 -5.60 -16.96 -10.04
CA GLN A 286 -4.52 -16.15 -10.58
C GLN A 286 -3.37 -17.05 -11.02
N GLY A 287 -2.59 -16.61 -11.99
CA GLY A 287 -1.42 -17.37 -12.42
C GLY A 287 -0.47 -16.55 -13.27
N GLY A 288 0.66 -17.15 -13.61
CA GLY A 288 1.50 -16.62 -14.67
C GLY A 288 0.87 -16.84 -16.05
N ILE A 289 1.28 -16.02 -17.02
CA ILE A 289 0.92 -16.23 -18.42
C ILE A 289 1.79 -17.37 -18.99
N HIS A 290 1.28 -18.59 -18.97
CA HIS A 290 1.99 -19.75 -19.50
C HIS A 290 2.14 -19.64 -21.04
N PRO A 291 3.27 -20.04 -21.63
CA PRO A 291 3.45 -20.00 -23.09
C PRO A 291 2.42 -20.84 -23.85
N ASP A 292 1.99 -21.95 -23.26
CA ASP A 292 1.08 -22.92 -23.91
C ASP A 292 -0.42 -22.64 -23.68
N PHE A 293 -0.78 -21.59 -22.92
CA PHE A 293 -2.20 -21.23 -22.74
C PHE A 293 -2.72 -20.36 -23.87
N ASP A 294 -3.96 -20.55 -24.26
CA ASP A 294 -4.77 -19.56 -24.95
C ASP A 294 -6.00 -19.21 -24.10
N GLY A 295 -6.97 -18.50 -24.68
CA GLY A 295 -8.19 -18.14 -23.98
C GLY A 295 -9.08 -19.34 -23.60
N ASP A 296 -9.02 -20.45 -24.34
CA ASP A 296 -9.88 -21.61 -24.06
C ASP A 296 -9.46 -22.33 -22.76
N TYR A 297 -8.19 -22.25 -22.38
CA TYR A 297 -7.73 -22.72 -21.07
C TYR A 297 -8.47 -22.02 -19.92
N TYR A 298 -8.58 -20.70 -19.95
CA TYR A 298 -9.24 -19.93 -18.88
C TYR A 298 -10.74 -20.23 -18.80
N LEU A 299 -11.39 -20.41 -19.95
CA LEU A 299 -12.78 -20.87 -20.03
C LEU A 299 -12.96 -22.25 -19.40
N GLU A 300 -12.03 -23.17 -19.66
CA GLU A 300 -12.08 -24.52 -19.11
C GLU A 300 -11.84 -24.55 -17.61
N VAL A 301 -10.97 -23.70 -17.10
CA VAL A 301 -10.79 -23.51 -15.65
C VAL A 301 -12.10 -23.03 -15.01
N CYS A 302 -12.80 -22.03 -15.58
CA CYS A 302 -14.12 -21.61 -15.09
C CYS A 302 -15.11 -22.78 -15.04
N ARG A 303 -15.23 -23.53 -16.14
CA ARG A 303 -16.12 -24.70 -16.22
C ARG A 303 -15.75 -25.77 -15.20
N THR A 304 -14.45 -26.00 -14.97
CA THR A 304 -13.95 -26.93 -13.97
C THR A 304 -14.40 -26.54 -12.56
N VAL A 305 -14.28 -25.25 -12.19
CA VAL A 305 -14.77 -24.74 -10.90
C VAL A 305 -16.28 -24.93 -10.78
N LYS A 306 -17.04 -24.56 -11.83
CA LYS A 306 -18.50 -24.67 -11.83
C LYS A 306 -19.01 -26.11 -11.83
N ALA A 307 -18.32 -27.03 -12.48
CA ALA A 307 -18.64 -28.46 -12.45
C ALA A 307 -18.37 -29.06 -11.06
N ALA A 308 -17.32 -28.61 -10.38
CA ALA A 308 -16.98 -29.06 -9.03
C ALA A 308 -17.97 -28.51 -7.98
N VAL A 309 -18.27 -27.21 -8.03
CA VAL A 309 -19.17 -26.52 -7.10
C VAL A 309 -19.92 -25.40 -7.88
N PRO A 310 -21.15 -25.65 -8.36
CA PRO A 310 -21.89 -24.71 -9.20
C PRO A 310 -22.07 -23.29 -8.61
N GLU A 311 -22.31 -23.23 -7.31
CA GLU A 311 -22.55 -21.98 -6.57
C GLU A 311 -21.26 -21.19 -6.28
N MET A 312 -20.08 -21.77 -6.45
CA MET A 312 -18.81 -21.12 -6.10
C MET A 312 -18.60 -19.85 -6.93
N HIS A 313 -18.34 -18.71 -6.27
CA HIS A 313 -18.01 -17.48 -6.98
C HIS A 313 -16.62 -17.60 -7.59
N VAL A 314 -16.53 -17.41 -8.91
CA VAL A 314 -15.27 -17.41 -9.65
C VAL A 314 -14.80 -15.96 -9.75
N HIS A 315 -13.90 -15.57 -8.85
CA HIS A 315 -13.15 -14.33 -8.95
C HIS A 315 -11.84 -14.68 -9.65
N GLY A 316 -11.57 -14.19 -10.84
CA GLY A 316 -10.41 -14.71 -11.55
C GLY A 316 -10.02 -13.99 -12.80
N PHE A 317 -8.76 -14.22 -13.14
CA PHE A 317 -8.05 -13.66 -14.29
C PHE A 317 -8.01 -12.14 -14.28
N THR A 318 -6.81 -11.62 -14.07
CA THR A 318 -6.51 -10.20 -14.21
C THR A 318 -6.88 -9.69 -15.60
N ALA A 319 -7.00 -8.36 -15.72
CA ALA A 319 -7.12 -7.69 -17.02
C ALA A 319 -6.05 -8.15 -18.03
N LEU A 320 -4.84 -8.47 -17.56
CA LEU A 320 -3.77 -9.01 -18.40
C LEU A 320 -4.10 -10.40 -18.94
N GLU A 321 -4.54 -11.32 -18.07
CA GLU A 321 -4.87 -12.69 -18.46
C GLU A 321 -6.02 -12.74 -19.47
N VAL A 322 -7.11 -12.00 -19.23
CA VAL A 322 -8.26 -12.01 -20.14
C VAL A 322 -7.95 -11.33 -21.48
N THR A 323 -7.18 -10.23 -21.46
CA THR A 323 -6.75 -9.54 -22.69
C THR A 323 -5.83 -10.43 -23.52
N GLU A 324 -4.88 -11.11 -22.87
CA GLU A 324 -3.99 -12.05 -23.55
C GLU A 324 -4.73 -13.27 -24.09
N GLY A 325 -5.70 -13.80 -23.33
CA GLY A 325 -6.56 -14.90 -23.75
C GLY A 325 -7.33 -14.56 -25.03
N ALA A 326 -8.04 -13.42 -25.04
CA ALA A 326 -8.74 -12.91 -26.22
C ALA A 326 -7.79 -12.72 -27.42
N ARG A 327 -6.63 -12.10 -27.18
CA ARG A 327 -5.61 -11.84 -28.21
C ARG A 327 -5.08 -13.13 -28.83
N ARG A 328 -4.79 -14.16 -28.04
CA ARG A 328 -4.29 -15.47 -28.53
C ARG A 328 -5.34 -16.22 -29.35
N LEU A 329 -6.61 -16.09 -28.98
CA LEU A 329 -7.73 -16.61 -29.76
C LEU A 329 -8.09 -15.75 -30.98
N ARG A 330 -7.48 -14.56 -31.12
CA ARG A 330 -7.82 -13.55 -32.13
C ARG A 330 -9.30 -13.15 -32.07
N GLU A 331 -9.84 -13.08 -30.85
CA GLU A 331 -11.22 -12.70 -30.58
C GLU A 331 -11.27 -11.26 -30.01
N PRO A 332 -12.29 -10.46 -30.37
CA PRO A 332 -12.55 -9.20 -29.68
C PRO A 332 -12.79 -9.41 -28.18
N LEU A 333 -12.14 -8.61 -27.34
CA LEU A 333 -12.22 -8.73 -25.88
C LEU A 333 -13.67 -8.72 -25.33
N PRO A 334 -14.61 -7.89 -25.81
CA PRO A 334 -16.00 -7.94 -25.34
C PRO A 334 -16.69 -9.29 -25.56
N SER A 335 -16.50 -9.89 -26.74
CA SER A 335 -17.06 -11.21 -27.07
C SER A 335 -16.46 -12.29 -26.17
N TYR A 336 -15.15 -12.22 -25.96
CA TYR A 336 -14.44 -13.15 -25.10
C TYR A 336 -14.87 -13.03 -23.63
N LEU A 337 -15.04 -11.82 -23.11
CA LEU A 337 -15.56 -11.59 -21.74
C LEU A 337 -16.99 -12.11 -21.57
N ALA A 338 -17.84 -11.99 -22.59
CA ALA A 338 -19.16 -12.61 -22.57
C ALA A 338 -19.08 -14.14 -22.48
N ARG A 339 -18.19 -14.78 -23.26
CA ARG A 339 -17.92 -16.22 -23.15
C ARG A 339 -17.40 -16.61 -21.77
N MET A 340 -16.52 -15.79 -21.18
CA MET A 340 -15.98 -16.02 -19.82
C MET A 340 -17.08 -15.97 -18.76
N ARG A 341 -17.97 -14.98 -18.84
CA ARG A 341 -19.15 -14.89 -17.97
C ARG A 341 -20.04 -16.13 -18.11
N ASP A 342 -20.33 -16.53 -19.34
CA ASP A 342 -21.20 -17.68 -19.62
C ASP A 342 -20.54 -19.00 -19.18
N ALA A 343 -19.22 -19.09 -19.20
CA ALA A 343 -18.45 -20.21 -18.65
C ALA A 343 -18.41 -20.23 -17.11
N GLY A 344 -18.85 -19.16 -16.45
CA GLY A 344 -19.01 -19.09 -15.00
C GLY A 344 -18.17 -18.03 -14.28
N LEU A 345 -17.37 -17.23 -15.00
CA LEU A 345 -16.66 -16.08 -14.41
C LEU A 345 -17.68 -15.08 -13.84
N LYS A 346 -17.40 -14.54 -12.64
CA LYS A 346 -18.30 -13.59 -11.97
C LYS A 346 -17.66 -12.23 -11.68
N SER A 347 -16.37 -12.20 -11.38
CA SER A 347 -15.63 -10.95 -11.27
C SER A 347 -14.15 -11.10 -11.59
N LEU A 348 -13.50 -9.98 -11.91
CA LEU A 348 -12.06 -9.92 -12.17
C LEU A 348 -11.33 -9.31 -10.97
N PRO A 349 -10.16 -9.84 -10.57
CA PRO A 349 -9.26 -9.14 -9.68
C PRO A 349 -8.66 -7.92 -10.39
N GLY A 350 -8.55 -6.81 -9.67
CA GLY A 350 -7.94 -5.57 -10.10
C GLY A 350 -6.42 -5.58 -10.11
N THR A 351 -5.79 -6.74 -9.90
CA THR A 351 -4.34 -6.91 -10.02
C THR A 351 -3.89 -6.70 -11.47
N ALA A 352 -2.57 -6.61 -11.70
CA ALA A 352 -1.96 -6.08 -12.94
C ALA A 352 -2.13 -4.56 -13.16
N ALA A 353 -2.87 -3.87 -12.28
CA ALA A 353 -2.89 -2.41 -12.20
C ALA A 353 -1.56 -1.84 -11.69
N GLU A 354 -0.98 -2.43 -10.65
CA GLU A 354 0.20 -1.92 -9.93
C GLU A 354 0.03 -0.41 -9.61
N ILE A 355 0.63 0.46 -10.43
CA ILE A 355 0.29 1.88 -10.56
C ILE A 355 -0.21 2.10 -11.98
N LEU A 356 -1.42 2.66 -12.10
CA LEU A 356 -1.99 3.13 -13.36
C LEU A 356 -1.36 4.47 -13.73
N ASP A 357 -0.07 4.43 -14.04
CA ASP A 357 0.75 5.52 -14.59
C ASP A 357 1.84 4.94 -15.48
N ASP A 358 1.80 5.25 -16.78
CA ASP A 358 2.66 4.56 -17.75
C ASP A 358 4.16 4.82 -17.52
N SER A 359 4.56 5.96 -16.92
CA SER A 359 5.96 6.21 -16.58
C SER A 359 6.48 5.26 -15.48
N ILE A 360 5.61 4.87 -14.56
CA ILE A 360 5.91 3.87 -13.52
C ILE A 360 5.83 2.46 -14.10
N ARG A 361 4.84 2.19 -14.95
CA ARG A 361 4.66 0.87 -15.60
C ARG A 361 5.85 0.53 -16.49
N GLU A 362 6.44 1.49 -17.20
CA GLU A 362 7.65 1.31 -18.01
C GLU A 362 8.82 0.76 -17.19
N VAL A 363 8.90 1.09 -15.90
CA VAL A 363 9.96 0.61 -14.99
C VAL A 363 9.56 -0.70 -14.30
N LEU A 364 8.30 -0.82 -13.86
CA LEU A 364 7.84 -1.97 -13.07
C LEU A 364 7.47 -3.18 -13.91
N CYS A 365 6.78 -2.97 -15.03
CA CYS A 365 6.17 -4.01 -15.84
C CYS A 365 5.97 -3.58 -17.30
N PRO A 366 7.05 -3.24 -18.03
CA PRO A 366 6.97 -2.69 -19.38
C PRO A 366 6.32 -3.62 -20.41
N ASP A 367 6.35 -4.93 -20.16
CA ASP A 367 5.77 -5.92 -21.05
C ASP A 367 4.25 -6.09 -20.84
N LYS A 368 3.68 -5.60 -19.73
CA LYS A 368 2.24 -5.75 -19.44
C LYS A 368 1.41 -4.76 -20.30
N ILE A 369 0.08 -4.94 -20.27
CA ILE A 369 -0.89 -3.98 -20.79
C ILE A 369 -0.64 -2.55 -20.28
N THR A 370 -1.02 -1.53 -21.04
CA THR A 370 -0.90 -0.12 -20.65
C THR A 370 -1.95 0.29 -19.61
N THR A 371 -1.87 1.52 -19.09
CA THR A 371 -2.92 2.07 -18.23
C THR A 371 -4.28 2.11 -18.94
N SER A 372 -4.33 2.53 -20.21
CA SER A 372 -5.59 2.59 -20.97
C SER A 372 -6.16 1.20 -21.20
N GLU A 373 -5.34 0.24 -21.62
CA GLU A 373 -5.79 -1.14 -21.87
C GLU A 373 -6.33 -1.80 -20.60
N TRP A 374 -5.76 -1.51 -19.42
CA TRP A 374 -6.31 -1.97 -18.14
C TRP A 374 -7.70 -1.37 -17.89
N LEU A 375 -7.86 -0.05 -18.07
CA LEU A 375 -9.15 0.61 -17.87
C LEU A 375 -10.21 0.12 -18.86
N ASP A 376 -9.86 -0.01 -20.14
CA ASP A 376 -10.73 -0.48 -21.21
C ASP A 376 -11.20 -1.91 -20.93
N CYS A 377 -10.30 -2.79 -20.48
CA CYS A 377 -10.66 -4.16 -20.11
C CYS A 377 -11.69 -4.20 -18.98
N HIS A 378 -11.50 -3.38 -17.94
CA HIS A 378 -12.44 -3.33 -16.81
C HIS A 378 -13.78 -2.69 -17.22
N GLU A 379 -13.77 -1.66 -18.08
CA GLU A 379 -14.98 -1.07 -18.66
C GLU A 379 -15.79 -2.13 -19.43
N MET A 380 -15.15 -2.84 -20.36
CA MET A 380 -15.79 -3.92 -21.13
C MET A 380 -16.27 -5.08 -20.25
N ALA A 381 -15.54 -5.40 -19.18
CA ALA A 381 -15.97 -6.42 -18.21
C ALA A 381 -17.25 -5.99 -17.49
N HIS A 382 -17.34 -4.72 -17.08
CA HIS A 382 -18.53 -4.17 -16.43
C HIS A 382 -19.74 -4.14 -17.38
N GLU A 383 -19.53 -3.76 -18.64
CA GLU A 383 -20.56 -3.81 -19.69
C GLU A 383 -21.05 -5.24 -19.96
N ALA A 384 -20.17 -6.24 -19.86
CA ALA A 384 -20.53 -7.65 -19.95
C ALA A 384 -21.32 -8.16 -18.72
N GLY A 385 -21.47 -7.36 -17.68
CA GLY A 385 -22.17 -7.71 -16.43
C GLY A 385 -21.28 -8.38 -15.38
N LEU A 386 -19.96 -8.35 -15.55
CA LEU A 386 -18.99 -8.77 -14.54
C LEU A 386 -18.72 -7.60 -13.58
N ARG A 387 -18.27 -7.92 -12.37
CA ARG A 387 -17.75 -6.91 -11.42
C ARG A 387 -16.23 -7.01 -11.34
N SER A 388 -15.59 -6.04 -10.71
CA SER A 388 -14.16 -6.14 -10.41
C SER A 388 -13.78 -5.29 -9.20
N ASN A 389 -12.50 -5.22 -8.85
CA ASN A 389 -12.00 -4.32 -7.82
C ASN A 389 -10.85 -3.46 -8.32
N VAL A 390 -10.46 -2.47 -7.52
CA VAL A 390 -9.32 -1.61 -7.79
C VAL A 390 -8.19 -1.98 -6.85
N THR A 391 -7.05 -2.43 -7.37
CA THR A 391 -5.85 -2.66 -6.56
C THR A 391 -4.80 -1.60 -6.84
N ILE A 392 -4.02 -1.22 -5.82
CA ILE A 392 -2.85 -0.34 -6.01
C ILE A 392 -1.65 -0.91 -5.26
N MET A 393 -0.57 -1.23 -5.99
CA MET A 393 0.70 -1.63 -5.37
C MET A 393 1.57 -0.39 -5.13
N PHE A 394 1.82 -0.05 -3.87
CA PHE A 394 2.47 1.21 -3.49
C PHE A 394 3.62 1.03 -2.49
N GLY A 395 4.46 2.07 -2.37
CA GLY A 395 5.70 2.10 -1.61
C GLY A 395 6.94 1.64 -2.38
N SER A 396 6.92 1.62 -3.71
CA SER A 396 8.04 1.08 -4.52
C SER A 396 8.94 2.17 -5.09
N ILE A 397 8.64 2.69 -6.28
CA ILE A 397 9.41 3.73 -7.00
C ILE A 397 8.61 5.00 -7.24
N GLU A 398 7.30 4.93 -7.01
CA GLU A 398 6.36 5.97 -7.31
C GLU A 398 6.25 7.00 -6.17
N HIS A 399 5.69 8.16 -6.54
CA HIS A 399 5.46 9.35 -5.72
C HIS A 399 3.96 9.66 -5.59
N PRO A 400 3.51 10.51 -4.64
CA PRO A 400 2.10 10.79 -4.39
C PRO A 400 1.29 11.22 -5.62
N GLU A 401 1.89 11.91 -6.59
CA GLU A 401 1.18 12.31 -7.82
C GLU A 401 0.75 11.10 -8.66
N HIS A 402 1.52 10.01 -8.63
CA HIS A 402 1.20 8.77 -9.32
C HIS A 402 0.04 8.04 -8.64
N TRP A 403 0.02 8.05 -7.30
CA TRP A 403 -1.10 7.51 -6.52
C TRP A 403 -2.40 8.29 -6.78
N ALA A 404 -2.31 9.62 -6.80
CA ALA A 404 -3.45 10.48 -7.09
C ALA A 404 -4.01 10.24 -8.50
N ARG A 405 -3.14 10.13 -9.52
CA ARG A 405 -3.56 9.81 -10.89
C ARG A 405 -4.21 8.43 -11.00
N HIS A 406 -3.69 7.43 -10.28
CA HIS A 406 -4.32 6.11 -10.21
C HIS A 406 -5.75 6.23 -9.69
N MET A 407 -5.93 6.86 -8.52
CA MET A 407 -7.25 7.00 -7.87
C MET A 407 -8.25 7.78 -8.73
N ILE A 408 -7.82 8.86 -9.39
CA ILE A 408 -8.70 9.63 -10.28
C ILE A 408 -9.16 8.80 -11.47
N ARG A 409 -8.24 8.10 -12.14
CA ARG A 409 -8.55 7.28 -13.33
C ARG A 409 -9.60 6.19 -13.04
N THR A 410 -9.43 5.49 -11.93
CA THR A 410 -10.35 4.42 -11.50
C THR A 410 -11.67 4.99 -10.98
N ARG A 411 -11.65 6.13 -10.28
CA ARG A 411 -12.87 6.84 -9.87
C ARG A 411 -13.68 7.28 -11.08
N ASP A 412 -13.03 7.84 -12.08
CA ASP A 412 -13.70 8.30 -13.31
C ASP A 412 -14.30 7.14 -14.09
N LEU A 413 -13.65 5.96 -14.09
CA LEU A 413 -14.23 4.73 -14.65
C LEU A 413 -15.39 4.21 -13.80
N GLN A 414 -15.28 4.28 -12.46
CA GLN A 414 -16.37 3.89 -11.57
C GLN A 414 -17.63 4.71 -11.80
N LYS A 415 -17.49 6.02 -12.01
CA LYS A 415 -18.61 6.92 -12.32
C LYS A 415 -19.38 6.53 -13.58
N ARG A 416 -18.71 5.90 -14.55
CA ARG A 416 -19.33 5.46 -15.81
C ARG A 416 -19.97 4.09 -15.69
N THR A 417 -19.34 3.18 -14.94
CA THR A 417 -19.66 1.74 -15.01
C THR A 417 -20.27 1.18 -13.73
N PHE A 418 -20.03 1.81 -12.58
CA PHE A 418 -20.42 1.33 -11.25
C PHE A 418 -20.01 -0.14 -10.99
N GLY A 419 -18.93 -0.59 -11.63
CA GLY A 419 -18.55 -2.01 -11.66
C GLY A 419 -17.51 -2.42 -10.62
N PHE A 420 -16.79 -1.46 -10.04
CA PHE A 420 -15.86 -1.73 -8.96
C PHE A 420 -16.58 -1.91 -7.63
N THR A 421 -16.27 -2.99 -6.92
CA THR A 421 -16.86 -3.34 -5.63
C THR A 421 -16.03 -2.86 -4.44
N GLU A 422 -14.71 -2.75 -4.58
CA GLU A 422 -13.80 -2.33 -3.51
C GLU A 422 -12.48 -1.72 -4.01
N PHE A 423 -11.84 -0.96 -3.12
CA PHE A 423 -10.46 -0.50 -3.26
C PHE A 423 -9.54 -1.28 -2.32
N VAL A 424 -8.45 -1.81 -2.86
CA VAL A 424 -7.52 -2.71 -2.17
C VAL A 424 -6.08 -2.18 -2.27
N PRO A 425 -5.61 -1.42 -1.27
CA PRO A 425 -4.20 -1.05 -1.16
C PRO A 425 -3.31 -2.26 -0.86
N LEU A 426 -2.24 -2.41 -1.65
CA LEU A 426 -1.27 -3.49 -1.55
C LEU A 426 0.12 -2.90 -1.28
N PRO A 427 0.54 -2.75 -0.01
CA PRO A 427 1.88 -2.25 0.27
C PRO A 427 2.95 -3.21 -0.30
N PHE A 428 4.00 -2.61 -0.86
CA PHE A 428 5.06 -3.32 -1.55
C PHE A 428 5.93 -4.11 -0.57
N VAL A 429 6.02 -5.43 -0.80
CA VAL A 429 6.87 -6.36 -0.05
C VAL A 429 8.22 -6.47 -0.77
N HIS A 430 9.27 -5.97 -0.13
CA HIS A 430 10.56 -5.74 -0.80
C HIS A 430 11.56 -6.91 -0.66
N MET A 431 11.43 -7.76 0.38
CA MET A 431 12.51 -8.66 0.84
C MET A 431 13.06 -9.56 -0.26
N ALA A 432 12.17 -10.14 -1.06
CA ALA A 432 12.52 -11.02 -2.17
C ALA A 432 12.31 -10.37 -3.55
N SER A 433 12.01 -9.07 -3.62
CA SER A 433 11.63 -8.42 -4.88
C SER A 433 12.86 -8.13 -5.77
N PRO A 434 12.88 -8.55 -7.05
CA PRO A 434 14.05 -8.37 -7.90
C PRO A 434 14.47 -6.90 -8.11
N ILE A 435 13.53 -5.94 -8.12
CA ILE A 435 13.84 -4.51 -8.28
C ILE A 435 14.54 -3.95 -7.04
N TYR A 436 14.12 -4.40 -5.85
CA TYR A 436 14.76 -4.00 -4.59
C TYR A 436 16.14 -4.65 -4.45
N LEU A 437 16.27 -5.94 -4.74
CA LEU A 437 17.55 -6.65 -4.73
C LEU A 437 18.56 -6.05 -5.74
N LYS A 438 18.07 -5.49 -6.85
CA LYS A 438 18.86 -4.71 -7.82
C LYS A 438 19.12 -3.27 -7.40
N ARG A 439 18.72 -2.87 -6.19
CA ARG A 439 18.91 -1.54 -5.61
C ARG A 439 18.21 -0.41 -6.39
N ARG A 440 17.01 -0.69 -6.90
CA ARG A 440 16.24 0.21 -7.77
C ARG A 440 14.84 0.56 -7.25
N ALA A 441 14.51 0.19 -6.01
CA ALA A 441 13.25 0.53 -5.37
C ALA A 441 13.46 0.87 -3.89
N ARG A 442 12.47 1.55 -3.30
CA ARG A 442 12.35 1.69 -1.85
C ARG A 442 12.08 0.33 -1.21
N ARG A 443 12.28 0.26 0.11
CA ARG A 443 11.99 -0.92 0.94
C ARG A 443 10.49 -1.03 1.32
N GLY A 444 9.59 -0.65 0.43
CA GLY A 444 8.16 -0.54 0.74
C GLY A 444 7.78 0.78 1.40
N PRO A 445 6.48 0.99 1.64
CA PRO A 445 5.99 2.23 2.21
C PRO A 445 6.39 2.36 3.69
N THR A 446 6.34 3.57 4.23
CA THR A 446 6.32 3.77 5.69
C THR A 446 4.95 3.40 6.24
N TRP A 447 4.82 3.26 7.56
CA TRP A 447 3.51 3.04 8.14
C TRP A 447 2.59 4.26 7.96
N ARG A 448 3.14 5.49 8.04
CA ARG A 448 2.42 6.73 7.71
C ARG A 448 1.79 6.67 6.32
N GLU A 449 2.57 6.33 5.30
CA GLU A 449 2.08 6.19 3.93
C GLU A 449 1.00 5.11 3.80
N THR A 450 1.11 4.04 4.60
CA THR A 450 0.13 2.96 4.61
C THR A 450 -1.21 3.41 5.20
N VAL A 451 -1.20 4.15 6.32
CA VAL A 451 -2.42 4.76 6.89
C VAL A 451 -3.05 5.72 5.89
N LEU A 452 -2.25 6.62 5.31
CA LEU A 452 -2.73 7.62 4.35
C LEU A 452 -3.27 6.98 3.08
N MET A 453 -2.66 5.91 2.54
CA MET A 453 -3.18 5.24 1.35
C MET A 453 -4.62 4.72 1.54
N HIS A 454 -4.94 4.18 2.72
CA HIS A 454 -6.29 3.70 3.01
C HIS A 454 -7.25 4.87 3.27
N ALA A 455 -6.84 5.84 4.11
CA ALA A 455 -7.67 6.97 4.47
C ALA A 455 -7.97 7.89 3.27
N VAL A 456 -6.95 8.22 2.48
CA VAL A 456 -7.09 9.00 1.25
C VAL A 456 -7.88 8.23 0.19
N GLY A 457 -7.72 6.90 0.10
CA GLY A 457 -8.56 6.06 -0.74
C GLY A 457 -10.05 6.20 -0.40
N ARG A 458 -10.41 6.07 0.89
CA ARG A 458 -11.78 6.29 1.39
C ARG A 458 -12.31 7.67 1.01
N ILE A 459 -11.50 8.71 1.19
CA ILE A 459 -11.88 10.09 0.85
C ILE A 459 -12.06 10.27 -0.67
N ALA A 460 -11.11 9.76 -1.47
CA ALA A 460 -11.11 9.92 -2.91
C ALA A 460 -12.30 9.22 -3.58
N TYR A 461 -12.70 8.04 -3.09
CA TYR A 461 -13.80 7.25 -3.64
C TYR A 461 -15.17 7.45 -2.95
N ARG A 462 -15.30 8.45 -2.06
CA ARG A 462 -16.56 8.74 -1.36
C ARG A 462 -17.74 8.79 -2.35
N GLY A 463 -18.78 8.00 -2.07
CA GLY A 463 -20.00 7.94 -2.88
C GLY A 463 -19.88 7.13 -4.17
N TRP A 464 -18.70 6.56 -4.46
CA TRP A 464 -18.44 5.76 -5.66
C TRP A 464 -18.01 4.33 -5.35
N ILE A 465 -17.17 4.14 -4.33
CA ILE A 465 -16.74 2.82 -3.83
C ILE A 465 -16.80 2.84 -2.30
N ASP A 466 -17.74 2.08 -1.74
CA ASP A 466 -17.98 2.09 -0.29
C ASP A 466 -17.04 1.15 0.47
N ASN A 467 -16.34 0.26 -0.21
CA ASN A 467 -15.50 -0.75 0.42
C ASN A 467 -14.01 -0.44 0.26
N VAL A 468 -13.31 -0.34 1.38
CA VAL A 468 -11.85 -0.23 1.44
C VAL A 468 -11.34 -1.42 2.26
N GLN A 469 -10.51 -2.24 1.63
CA GLN A 469 -10.01 -3.49 2.18
C GLN A 469 -8.60 -3.34 2.78
N ALA A 470 -8.37 -3.92 3.95
CA ALA A 470 -7.03 -4.08 4.53
C ALA A 470 -6.47 -5.48 4.21
N SER A 471 -5.38 -5.55 3.45
CA SER A 471 -4.66 -6.80 3.20
C SER A 471 -3.83 -7.25 4.41
N TRP A 472 -4.48 -7.88 5.38
CA TRP A 472 -3.86 -8.34 6.64
C TRP A 472 -2.61 -9.23 6.45
N VAL A 473 -2.54 -10.00 5.36
CA VAL A 473 -1.34 -10.81 4.99
C VAL A 473 -0.07 -9.97 4.79
N LYS A 474 -0.23 -8.68 4.46
CA LYS A 474 0.88 -7.73 4.28
C LYS A 474 1.07 -6.84 5.50
N LEU A 475 -0.01 -6.53 6.19
CA LEU A 475 -0.05 -5.53 7.26
C LEU A 475 0.16 -6.12 8.66
N GLY A 476 -0.13 -7.42 8.82
CA GLY A 476 -0.38 -8.05 10.10
C GLY A 476 -1.75 -7.65 10.68
N VAL A 477 -2.25 -8.44 11.64
CA VAL A 477 -3.56 -8.19 12.28
C VAL A 477 -3.58 -6.88 13.07
N ALA A 478 -2.47 -6.49 13.70
CA ALA A 478 -2.35 -5.23 14.42
C ALA A 478 -2.46 -4.02 13.47
N GLY A 479 -1.83 -4.11 12.29
CA GLY A 479 -1.95 -3.09 11.26
C GLY A 479 -3.38 -2.99 10.72
N ALA A 480 -4.02 -4.14 10.43
CA ALA A 480 -5.41 -4.17 10.01
C ALA A 480 -6.36 -3.54 11.04
N GLN A 481 -6.20 -3.86 12.33
CA GLN A 481 -6.99 -3.27 13.42
C GLN A 481 -6.89 -1.75 13.47
N GLN A 482 -5.68 -1.21 13.29
CA GLN A 482 -5.48 0.23 13.27
C GLN A 482 -6.15 0.88 12.05
N LEU A 483 -6.07 0.27 10.89
CA LEU A 483 -6.67 0.81 9.67
C LEU A 483 -8.21 0.78 9.67
N LEU A 484 -8.83 -0.10 10.46
CA LEU A 484 -10.29 -0.07 10.70
C LEU A 484 -10.77 1.22 11.38
N GLN A 485 -9.86 2.01 11.95
CA GLN A 485 -10.10 3.34 12.51
C GLN A 485 -9.62 4.47 11.58
N ALA A 486 -9.23 4.13 10.35
CA ALA A 486 -8.72 5.05 9.33
C ALA A 486 -9.42 4.86 7.97
N GLY A 487 -10.70 4.48 7.99
CA GLY A 487 -11.55 4.39 6.80
C GLY A 487 -11.73 3.00 6.18
N VAL A 488 -11.03 1.97 6.69
CA VAL A 488 -11.22 0.57 6.27
C VAL A 488 -12.51 0.00 6.86
N ASN A 489 -13.23 -0.79 6.07
CA ASN A 489 -14.40 -1.55 6.50
C ASN A 489 -14.33 -3.04 6.11
N ASP A 490 -13.26 -3.49 5.45
CA ASP A 490 -13.17 -4.88 4.98
C ASP A 490 -11.81 -5.50 5.31
N LEU A 491 -11.82 -6.73 5.83
CA LEU A 491 -10.63 -7.51 6.18
C LEU A 491 -10.22 -8.49 5.07
N GLY A 492 -10.93 -8.51 3.95
CA GLY A 492 -10.67 -9.38 2.82
C GLY A 492 -10.93 -10.86 3.10
N GLY A 493 -10.10 -11.69 2.50
CA GLY A 493 -10.26 -13.15 2.52
C GLY A 493 -9.70 -13.83 3.76
N THR A 494 -10.33 -14.94 4.18
CA THR A 494 -9.73 -15.89 5.15
C THR A 494 -8.54 -16.65 4.57
N LEU A 495 -8.42 -16.69 3.23
CA LEU A 495 -7.29 -17.22 2.47
C LEU A 495 -6.83 -18.62 2.91
N MET A 496 -7.67 -19.65 2.73
CA MET A 496 -7.48 -21.05 3.17
C MET A 496 -6.22 -21.79 2.62
N ASP A 497 -5.27 -21.07 2.00
CA ASP A 497 -3.89 -21.43 1.64
C ASP A 497 -3.26 -20.27 0.82
N GLU A 498 -2.43 -19.39 1.43
CA GLU A 498 -1.82 -18.24 0.72
C GLU A 498 -0.33 -18.44 0.37
N ASN A 499 0.00 -18.55 -0.93
CA ASN A 499 1.36 -18.85 -1.40
C ASN A 499 2.14 -17.65 -1.98
N ILE A 500 1.48 -16.58 -2.45
CA ILE A 500 2.13 -15.49 -3.20
C ILE A 500 2.88 -14.55 -2.26
N SER A 501 2.23 -14.10 -1.19
CA SER A 501 2.85 -13.17 -0.22
C SER A 501 4.06 -13.81 0.46
N ARG A 502 4.05 -15.12 0.72
CA ARG A 502 5.23 -15.85 1.21
C ARG A 502 6.35 -15.93 0.17
N ALA A 503 6.03 -16.20 -1.10
CA ALA A 503 7.04 -16.18 -2.16
C ALA A 503 7.73 -14.80 -2.30
N ALA A 504 7.07 -13.73 -1.86
CA ALA A 504 7.65 -12.39 -1.74
C ALA A 504 8.39 -12.12 -0.41
N GLY A 505 8.30 -13.04 0.56
CA GLY A 505 8.99 -12.99 1.86
C GLY A 505 8.15 -12.58 3.06
N ALA A 506 6.81 -12.52 2.94
CA ALA A 506 5.94 -12.16 4.07
C ALA A 506 5.87 -13.26 5.14
N ALA A 507 5.90 -12.86 6.41
CA ALA A 507 5.88 -13.75 7.57
C ALA A 507 4.47 -14.09 8.10
N HIS A 508 3.41 -13.42 7.61
CA HIS A 508 2.05 -13.60 8.13
C HIS A 508 1.23 -14.66 7.35
N GLY A 509 0.65 -15.60 8.13
CA GLY A 509 -0.55 -16.45 7.91
C GLY A 509 -0.80 -17.15 6.55
N GLN A 510 -1.01 -18.48 6.59
CA GLN A 510 -1.56 -19.29 5.48
C GLN A 510 -3.09 -19.40 5.50
N GLY A 511 -3.73 -18.73 6.47
CA GLY A 511 -5.17 -18.70 6.69
C GLY A 511 -5.47 -18.04 8.03
N ILE A 512 -6.62 -17.38 8.13
CA ILE A 512 -7.12 -16.77 9.36
C ILE A 512 -8.58 -17.18 9.55
N SER A 513 -8.95 -17.55 10.77
CA SER A 513 -10.33 -17.95 11.06
C SER A 513 -11.23 -16.72 11.25
N PRO A 514 -12.55 -16.86 11.09
CA PRO A 514 -13.50 -15.82 11.45
C PRO A 514 -13.42 -15.40 12.93
N ASP A 515 -13.06 -16.32 13.82
CA ASP A 515 -12.92 -16.01 15.25
C ASP A 515 -11.71 -15.13 15.50
N ASP A 516 -10.61 -15.34 14.76
CA ASP A 516 -9.45 -14.46 14.78
C ASP A 516 -9.81 -13.06 14.26
N PHE A 517 -10.58 -12.96 13.17
CA PHE A 517 -11.10 -11.67 12.69
C PHE A 517 -12.01 -11.02 13.73
N ARG A 518 -12.83 -11.79 14.45
CA ARG A 518 -13.68 -11.25 15.50
C ARG A 518 -12.82 -10.66 16.63
N ALA A 519 -11.74 -11.32 17.02
CA ALA A 519 -10.79 -10.82 18.02
C ALA A 519 -10.07 -9.52 17.57
N VAL A 520 -9.93 -9.28 16.27
CA VAL A 520 -9.40 -8.01 15.72
C VAL A 520 -10.44 -6.89 15.81
N VAL A 521 -11.72 -7.21 15.57
CA VAL A 521 -12.81 -6.23 15.36
C VAL A 521 -13.52 -5.84 16.66
N GLU A 522 -13.79 -6.79 17.56
CA GLU A 522 -14.54 -6.52 18.80
C GLU A 522 -13.88 -5.49 19.73
N PRO A 523 -12.55 -5.46 19.95
CA PRO A 523 -11.92 -4.50 20.85
C PRO A 523 -12.10 -3.04 20.44
N ILE A 524 -12.41 -2.78 19.17
CA ILE A 524 -12.65 -1.42 18.64
C ILE A 524 -14.15 -1.12 18.50
N GLY A 525 -15.04 -1.95 19.07
CA GLY A 525 -16.48 -1.70 19.14
C GLY A 525 -17.24 -1.89 17.81
N ARG A 526 -16.66 -2.59 16.84
CA ARG A 526 -17.25 -2.85 15.53
C ARG A 526 -17.90 -4.24 15.48
N THR A 527 -18.75 -4.47 14.49
CA THR A 527 -19.41 -5.79 14.28
C THR A 527 -18.87 -6.48 13.04
N LEU A 528 -18.41 -7.72 13.18
CA LEU A 528 -17.90 -8.52 12.07
C LEU A 528 -19.05 -9.21 11.33
N HIS A 529 -19.10 -9.04 10.00
CA HIS A 529 -20.07 -9.67 9.10
C HIS A 529 -19.37 -10.46 7.99
N GLU A 530 -19.92 -11.64 7.69
CA GLU A 530 -19.50 -12.39 6.52
C GLU A 530 -20.27 -11.91 5.28
N ARG A 531 -19.55 -11.66 4.18
CA ARG A 531 -20.10 -11.22 2.90
C ARG A 531 -19.76 -12.17 1.75
N THR A 532 -20.53 -12.08 0.67
CA THR A 532 -20.13 -12.62 -0.63
C THR A 532 -19.04 -11.74 -1.27
N THR A 533 -18.46 -12.20 -2.39
CA THR A 533 -17.52 -11.40 -3.18
C THR A 533 -18.10 -10.06 -3.63
N LEU A 534 -19.42 -10.00 -3.83
CA LEU A 534 -20.13 -8.79 -4.27
C LEU A 534 -20.72 -7.98 -3.11
N TYR A 535 -20.24 -8.21 -1.88
CA TYR A 535 -20.65 -7.48 -0.67
C TYR A 535 -22.11 -7.67 -0.24
N GLU A 536 -22.74 -8.76 -0.67
CA GLU A 536 -24.05 -9.16 -0.15
C GLU A 536 -23.89 -9.95 1.15
N PRO A 537 -24.81 -9.84 2.13
CA PRO A 537 -24.77 -10.66 3.34
C PRO A 537 -24.87 -12.15 3.02
N VAL A 538 -24.00 -12.97 3.61
CA VAL A 538 -24.12 -14.43 3.46
C VAL A 538 -25.27 -14.94 4.33
N THR A 539 -26.33 -15.44 3.69
CA THR A 539 -27.43 -16.10 4.40
C THR A 539 -27.11 -17.59 4.56
N ARG A 540 -26.66 -18.01 5.73
CA ARG A 540 -26.59 -19.44 6.07
C ARG A 540 -27.92 -19.86 6.68
N LEU A 541 -28.56 -20.87 6.10
CA LEU A 541 -29.64 -21.58 6.79
C LEU A 541 -29.03 -22.17 8.07
N VAL A 542 -29.49 -21.69 9.22
CA VAL A 542 -29.11 -22.29 10.51
C VAL A 542 -29.73 -23.68 10.52
N SER A 543 -28.91 -24.72 10.32
CA SER A 543 -29.34 -26.08 10.63
C SER A 543 -29.49 -26.16 12.15
N ASN A 544 -30.74 -26.21 12.62
CA ASN A 544 -31.05 -26.59 13.99
C ASN A 544 -30.68 -28.07 14.19
N GLU A 545 -29.39 -28.37 14.33
CA GLU A 545 -28.87 -29.65 14.82
C GLU A 545 -28.25 -29.50 16.21
N ALA A 546 -28.93 -28.75 17.07
CA ALA A 546 -28.70 -28.74 18.51
C ALA A 546 -30.03 -28.96 19.26
N ALA A 547 -30.71 -30.06 18.94
CA ALA A 547 -31.76 -30.63 19.76
C ALA A 547 -31.96 -32.11 19.37
N ARG A 548 -31.06 -32.98 19.84
CA ARG A 548 -31.33 -34.41 20.08
C ARG A 548 -30.29 -35.01 21.00
#